data_AF-X0VP13-F1
#
_entry.id   AF-X0VP13-F1
#
_cell.length_a   1.000
_cell.length_b   1.000
_cell.length_c   1.000
_cell.angle_alpha   90.00
_cell.angle_beta   90.00
_cell.angle_gamma   90.00
#
_symmetry.space_group_name_H-M   'P 1'
#
loop_
_entity.id
_entity.type
_entity.pdbx_description
1 polymer ?
#
loop_
_entity_poly.entity_id
_entity_poly.type
_entity_poly.pdbx_seq_one_letter_code
_entity_poly.pdbx_strand_id
1 'polypeptide(L)'
;MLTIECDEAVAPIMQLEVEEFQSQYPESEIMLRVMEAREAIANFAADSVRVIVMARALNEEEKSALEAGKVMYEEYHVAQSAVAVIAHRDNLMKKVRIGQLDSMFSGTA
;
A
#
# COMPACT_ATOMS: atom_id res chain seq x y z
N MET A 1 13.08 -17.60 -7.61
CA MET A 1 13.06 -16.13 -7.46
C MET A 1 11.71 -15.60 -7.89
N LEU A 2 10.94 -15.02 -6.96
CA LEU A 2 9.67 -14.35 -7.22
C LEU A 2 9.90 -12.83 -7.14
N THR A 3 9.43 -12.07 -8.13
CA THR A 3 9.48 -10.60 -8.08
C THR A 3 8.13 -10.07 -7.60
N ILE A 4 8.17 -9.20 -6.59
CA ILE A 4 7.01 -8.51 -6.04
C ILE A 4 7.23 -7.01 -6.19
N GLU A 5 6.21 -6.31 -6.65
CA GLU A 5 6.21 -4.85 -6.75
C GLU A 5 5.33 -4.25 -5.66
N CYS A 6 5.80 -3.18 -5.03
CA CYS A 6 5.24 -2.67 -3.78
C CYS A 6 5.12 -1.15 -3.85
N ASP A 7 3.95 -0.64 -3.44
CA ASP A 7 3.72 0.79 -3.21
C ASP A 7 4.67 1.31 -2.12
N GLU A 8 5.25 2.48 -2.33
CA GLU A 8 6.12 3.18 -1.36
C GLU A 8 5.51 3.25 0.04
N ALA A 9 4.19 3.43 0.15
CA ALA A 9 3.49 3.55 1.41
C ALA A 9 3.56 2.28 2.29
N VAL A 10 3.81 1.11 1.69
CA VAL A 10 3.94 -0.18 2.40
C VAL A 10 5.35 -0.78 2.29
N ALA A 11 6.28 -0.10 1.64
CA ALA A 11 7.65 -0.58 1.46
C ALA A 11 8.38 -0.92 2.79
N PRO A 12 8.30 -0.10 3.86
CA PRO A 12 9.00 -0.41 5.10
C PRO A 12 8.54 -1.73 5.75
N ILE A 13 7.23 -2.00 5.73
CA ILE A 13 6.70 -3.24 6.30
C ILE A 13 6.99 -4.43 5.38
N MET A 14 6.89 -4.25 4.05
CA MET A 14 7.18 -5.32 3.10
C MET A 14 8.65 -5.75 3.10
N GLN A 15 9.58 -4.84 3.36
CA GLN A 15 11.00 -5.18 3.51
C GLN A 15 11.21 -6.14 4.69
N LEU A 16 10.59 -5.84 5.84
CA LEU A 16 10.67 -6.70 7.03
C LEU A 16 10.04 -8.07 6.78
N GLU A 17 8.89 -8.13 6.12
CA GLU A 17 8.22 -9.39 5.78
C GLU A 17 9.06 -10.24 4.81
N VAL A 18 9.73 -9.63 3.83
CA VAL A 18 10.64 -10.34 2.91
C VAL A 18 11.86 -10.87 3.64
N GLU A 19 12.47 -10.09 4.53
CA GLU A 19 13.59 -10.51 5.36
C GLU A 19 13.22 -11.69 6.26
N GLU A 20 12.07 -11.63 6.94
CA GLU A 20 11.57 -12.70 7.81
C GLU A 20 11.23 -13.96 7.00
N PHE A 21 10.56 -13.81 5.85
CA PHE A 21 10.25 -14.94 4.97
C PHE A 21 11.52 -15.66 4.51
N GLN A 22 12.54 -14.92 4.05
CA GLN A 22 13.78 -15.53 3.60
C GLN A 22 14.61 -16.13 4.73
N SER A 23 14.49 -15.60 5.96
CA SER A 23 15.07 -16.22 7.17
C SER A 23 14.46 -17.60 7.44
N GLN A 24 13.15 -17.74 7.28
CA GLN A 24 12.44 -19.01 7.47
C GLN A 24 12.60 -19.97 6.29
N TYR A 25 12.79 -19.45 5.07
CA TYR A 25 12.91 -20.22 3.84
C TYR A 25 14.17 -19.83 3.03
N PRO A 26 15.38 -20.25 3.46
CA PRO A 26 16.64 -19.80 2.86
C PRO A 26 16.85 -20.18 1.39
N GLU A 27 16.14 -21.20 0.89
CA GLU A 27 16.18 -21.62 -0.53
C GLU A 27 15.21 -20.83 -1.42
N SER A 28 14.33 -20.03 -0.82
CA SER A 28 13.38 -19.18 -1.53
C SER A 28 13.90 -17.75 -1.61
N GLU A 29 13.73 -17.12 -2.77
CA GLU A 29 14.20 -15.76 -3.02
C GLU A 29 13.03 -14.88 -3.49
N ILE A 30 12.81 -13.77 -2.79
CA ILE A 30 11.84 -12.74 -3.14
C ILE A 30 12.59 -11.44 -3.48
N MET A 31 12.43 -10.97 -4.71
CA MET A 31 12.92 -9.67 -5.14
C MET A 31 11.82 -8.63 -4.95
N LEU A 32 11.95 -7.79 -3.92
CA LEU A 32 11.06 -6.66 -3.69
C LEU A 32 11.50 -5.44 -4.50
N ARG A 33 10.59 -4.88 -5.29
CA ARG A 33 10.79 -3.59 -5.98
C ARG A 33 9.79 -2.58 -5.46
N VAL A 34 10.30 -1.42 -5.07
CA VAL A 34 9.48 -0.30 -4.59
C VAL A 34 9.24 0.65 -5.75
N MET A 35 7.98 1.02 -5.97
CA MET A 35 7.58 1.96 -7.02
C MET A 35 6.26 2.65 -6.67
N GLU A 36 5.87 3.63 -7.47
CA GLU A 36 4.56 4.25 -7.34
C GLU A 36 3.44 3.26 -7.64
N ALA A 37 2.34 3.38 -6.91
CA ALA A 37 1.12 2.57 -7.09
C ALA A 37 0.69 2.43 -8.57
N ARG A 38 0.74 3.52 -9.32
CA ARG A 38 0.32 3.54 -10.73
C ARG A 38 1.26 2.73 -11.62
N GLU A 39 2.55 2.75 -11.34
CA GLU A 39 3.56 2.01 -12.09
C GLU A 39 3.43 0.50 -11.84
N ALA A 40 3.27 0.08 -10.58
CA ALA A 40 3.05 -1.33 -10.23
C ALA A 40 1.81 -1.90 -10.93
N ILE A 41 0.71 -1.14 -10.96
CA ILE A 41 -0.53 -1.56 -11.64
C ILE A 41 -0.31 -1.66 -13.16
N ALA A 42 0.42 -0.73 -13.76
CA ALA A 42 0.74 -0.78 -15.19
C ALA A 42 1.60 -2.01 -15.53
N ASN A 43 2.63 -2.31 -14.73
CA ASN A 43 3.46 -3.49 -14.90
C ASN A 43 2.67 -4.78 -14.71
N PHE A 44 1.73 -4.79 -13.75
CA PHE A 44 0.82 -5.92 -13.52
C PHE A 44 -0.13 -6.12 -14.70
N ALA A 45 -0.71 -5.04 -15.23
CA ALA A 45 -1.56 -5.06 -16.43
C ALA A 45 -0.78 -5.52 -17.69
N ALA A 46 0.51 -5.22 -17.76
CA ALA A 46 1.41 -5.65 -18.82
C ALA A 46 1.97 -7.07 -18.61
N ASP A 47 1.48 -7.81 -17.61
CA ASP A 47 1.93 -9.16 -17.24
C ASP A 47 3.44 -9.25 -16.90
N SER A 48 4.07 -8.13 -16.54
CA SER A 48 5.51 -8.03 -16.23
C SER A 48 5.85 -8.42 -14.78
N VAL A 49 4.86 -8.35 -13.89
CA VAL A 49 4.94 -8.80 -12.49
C VAL A 49 3.72 -9.68 -12.18
N ARG A 50 3.86 -10.61 -11.23
CA ARG A 50 2.78 -11.54 -10.82
C ARG A 50 2.09 -11.16 -9.53
N VAL A 51 2.73 -10.34 -8.68
CA VAL A 51 2.20 -9.90 -7.39
C VAL A 51 2.53 -8.44 -7.18
N ILE A 52 1.49 -7.66 -6.87
CA ILE A 52 1.62 -6.28 -6.42
C ILE A 52 1.08 -6.14 -5.00
N VAL A 53 1.72 -5.31 -4.19
CA VAL A 53 1.26 -4.99 -2.82
C VAL A 53 0.97 -3.49 -2.74
N MET A 54 -0.27 -3.18 -2.37
CA MET A 54 -0.83 -1.83 -2.47
C MET A 54 -1.35 -1.37 -1.11
N ALA A 55 -1.21 -0.07 -0.80
CA ALA A 55 -1.78 0.51 0.42
C ALA A 55 -3.30 0.70 0.36
N ARG A 56 -3.89 0.59 -0.84
CA ARG A 56 -5.32 0.78 -1.11
C ARG A 56 -5.82 -0.23 -2.15
N ALA A 57 -7.13 -0.40 -2.20
CA ALA A 57 -7.79 -1.12 -3.29
C ALA A 57 -7.60 -0.39 -4.64
N LEU A 58 -7.74 -1.16 -5.72
CA LEU A 58 -7.78 -0.61 -7.08
C LEU A 58 -9.02 0.29 -7.23
N ASN A 59 -8.84 1.43 -7.89
CA ASN A 59 -9.96 2.28 -8.29
C ASN A 59 -10.61 1.75 -9.57
N GLU A 60 -11.77 2.30 -9.96
CA GLU A 60 -12.54 1.81 -11.11
C GLU A 60 -11.79 1.96 -12.45
N GLU A 61 -10.95 2.98 -12.59
CA GLU A 61 -10.13 3.18 -13.80
C GLU A 61 -9.06 2.11 -13.92
N GLU A 62 -8.40 1.76 -12.81
CA GLU A 62 -7.37 0.72 -12.73
C GLU A 62 -7.96 -0.68 -12.98
N LYS A 63 -9.14 -0.96 -12.40
CA LYS A 63 -9.86 -2.21 -12.68
C LYS A 63 -10.23 -2.33 -14.15
N SER A 64 -10.76 -1.26 -14.74
CA SER A 64 -11.10 -1.23 -16.17
C SER A 64 -9.88 -1.46 -17.06
N ALA A 65 -8.71 -0.93 -16.68
CA ALA A 65 -7.46 -1.16 -17.40
C ALA A 65 -7.01 -2.64 -17.34
N LEU A 66 -7.13 -3.29 -16.18
CA LEU A 66 -6.81 -4.71 -16.03
C LEU A 66 -7.79 -5.61 -16.82
N GLU A 67 -9.09 -5.28 -16.81
CA GLU A 67 -10.09 -5.97 -17.61
C GLU A 67 -9.84 -5.83 -19.11
N ALA A 68 -9.50 -4.62 -19.57
CA ALA A 68 -9.13 -4.38 -20.97
C ALA A 68 -7.86 -5.14 -21.36
N GLY A 69 -6.91 -5.26 -20.43
CA GLY A 69 -5.72 -6.10 -20.55
C GLY A 69 -6.00 -7.61 -20.46
N LYS A 70 -7.25 -8.02 -20.17
CA LYS A 70 -7.67 -9.40 -19.89
C LYS A 70 -6.85 -10.06 -18.78
N VAL A 71 -6.39 -9.26 -17.82
CA VAL A 71 -5.64 -9.74 -16.67
C VAL A 71 -6.63 -10.23 -15.62
N MET A 72 -6.59 -11.53 -15.35
CA MET A 72 -7.33 -12.13 -14.24
C MET A 72 -6.50 -11.94 -12.97
N TYR A 73 -7.11 -11.39 -11.92
CA TYR A 73 -6.44 -11.14 -10.65
C TYR A 73 -7.35 -11.47 -9.47
N GLU A 74 -6.71 -11.69 -8.32
CA GLU A 74 -7.37 -11.88 -7.04
C GLU A 74 -6.84 -10.84 -6.06
N GLU A 75 -7.71 -10.20 -5.30
CA GLU A 75 -7.34 -9.24 -4.26
C GLU A 75 -7.40 -9.90 -2.88
N TYR A 76 -6.30 -9.78 -2.13
CA TYR A 76 -6.21 -10.30 -0.77
C TYR A 76 -6.02 -9.14 0.22
N HIS A 77 -6.98 -8.98 1.14
CA HIS A 77 -6.85 -8.02 2.22
C HIS A 77 -5.98 -8.61 3.35
N VAL A 78 -4.69 -8.25 3.35
CA VAL A 78 -3.69 -8.83 4.26
C VAL A 78 -3.50 -8.05 5.55
N ALA A 79 -3.72 -6.73 5.54
CA ALA A 79 -3.44 -5.88 6.68
C ALA A 79 -4.35 -4.64 6.73
N GLN A 80 -4.54 -4.13 7.94
CA GLN A 80 -5.17 -2.82 8.20
C GLN A 80 -4.14 -1.88 8.80
N SER A 81 -4.12 -0.65 8.30
CA SER A 81 -3.30 0.43 8.86
C SER A 81 -4.19 1.41 9.65
N ALA A 82 -3.56 2.19 10.53
CA ALA A 82 -4.21 3.23 11.30
C ALA A 82 -3.49 4.57 11.09
N VAL A 83 -4.27 5.63 10.94
CA VAL A 83 -3.74 7.00 10.88
C VAL A 83 -3.86 7.62 12.27
N ALA A 84 -2.76 8.17 12.77
CA ALA A 84 -2.70 8.88 14.04
C ALA A 84 -2.55 10.39 13.81
N VAL A 85 -3.30 11.19 14.55
CA VAL A 85 -3.14 12.67 14.57
C VAL A 85 -2.17 13.02 15.69
N ILE A 86 -1.04 13.60 15.32
CA ILE A 86 -0.02 14.05 16.27
C ILE A 86 -0.13 15.56 16.43
N ALA A 87 -0.17 16.03 17.67
CA ALA A 87 -0.18 17.44 18.01
C ALA A 87 1.09 17.84 18.78
N HIS A 88 1.38 19.14 18.81
CA HIS A 88 2.44 19.68 19.65
C HIS A 88 2.23 19.33 21.13
N ARG A 89 3.32 19.15 21.89
CA ARG A 89 3.27 18.74 23.32
C ARG A 89 2.42 19.67 24.19
N ASP A 90 2.37 20.95 23.84
CA ASP A 90 1.61 21.96 24.58
C ASP A 90 0.11 21.98 24.22
N ASN A 91 -0.32 21.17 23.25
CA ASN A 91 -1.73 21.03 22.93
C ASN A 91 -2.45 20.26 24.05
N LEU A 92 -3.34 20.96 24.76
CA LEU A 92 -4.09 20.40 25.88
C LEU A 92 -5.28 19.50 25.46
N MET A 93 -5.62 19.45 24.16
CA MET A 93 -6.72 18.60 23.68
C MET A 93 -6.37 17.12 23.83
N LYS A 94 -7.19 16.40 24.61
CA LYS A 94 -7.07 14.94 24.80
C LYS A 94 -7.99 14.12 23.90
N LYS A 95 -8.98 14.76 23.28
CA LYS A 95 -9.97 14.15 22.39
C LYS A 95 -10.31 15.14 21.29
N VAL A 96 -10.52 14.64 20.09
CA VAL A 96 -10.91 15.43 18.93
C VAL A 96 -12.02 14.71 18.19
N ARG A 97 -13.04 15.46 17.74
CA ARG A 97 -14.08 14.92 16.86
C ARG A 97 -13.63 14.99 15.41
N ILE A 98 -14.10 14.07 14.58
CA ILE A 98 -13.79 14.08 13.14
C ILE A 98 -14.16 15.42 12.48
N GLY A 99 -15.32 16.01 12.81
CA GLY A 99 -15.69 17.33 12.29
C GLY A 99 -14.75 18.46 12.71
N GLN A 100 -14.09 18.36 13.87
CA GLN A 100 -13.08 19.34 14.27
C GLN A 100 -11.79 19.17 13.46
N LEU A 101 -11.39 17.92 13.19
CA LEU A 101 -10.25 17.63 12.31
C LEU A 101 -10.50 18.15 10.90
N ASP A 102 -11.71 17.97 10.37
CA ASP A 102 -12.10 18.48 9.05
C ASP A 102 -11.95 20.01 8.98
N SER A 103 -12.47 20.75 9.97
CA SER A 103 -12.29 22.20 10.04
C SER A 103 -10.81 22.61 10.16
N MET A 104 -10.01 21.86 10.95
CA MET A 104 -8.57 22.14 11.11
C MET A 104 -7.80 21.93 9.81
N PHE A 105 -8.03 20.84 9.09
CA PHE A 105 -7.31 20.54 7.85
C PHE A 105 -7.81 21.35 6.64
N SER A 106 -9.08 21.78 6.65
CA SER A 106 -9.64 22.68 5.63
C SER A 106 -9.33 24.17 5.89
N GLY A 107 -8.76 24.52 7.04
CA GLY A 107 -8.45 25.91 7.41
C GLY A 107 -9.68 26.74 7.74
N THR A 108 -10.78 26.10 8.16
CA THR A 108 -12.05 26.75 8.51
C THR A 108 -12.30 26.79 10.03
N ALA A 109 -11.32 26.35 10.82
CA ALA A 109 -11.34 26.32 12.29
C ALA A 109 -11.03 27.67 12.94
#